data_AF-A0A3R7PPX5-F1
#
_entry.id   AF-A0A3R7PPX5-F1
#
_cell.length_a   1.000
_cell.length_b   1.000
_cell.length_c   1.000
_cell.angle_alpha   90.00
_cell.angle_beta   90.00
_cell.angle_gamma   90.00
#
_symmetry.space_group_name_H-M   'P 1'
#
loop_
_entity.id
_entity.type
_entity.pdbx_description
1 polymer ?
#
loop_
_entity_poly.entity_id
_entity_poly.type
_entity_poly.pdbx_seq_one_letter_code
_entity_poly.pdbx_strand_id
1 'polypeptide(L)'
;MLFWDGAKLDSSGTTLAVVAACQALGYYDVHLALSEDHTWVVFGERGEETVEVTWHGKGNEDKRGIPVTEEVYSKSWLYVNGRPVISNRHMEVATIVSNMNPGINATTDSEEVMLLQQALLWSLYDAGHLAKYPMAIDNLGDLEEMMPSKGRAAATKMYEEAITSAVRYYDNQHEIDPSEMMHRWPPVRLFSAKMRGLRDLLLADKLNSQAISLQLTAQSQVIMTKKRGAGEVESQHVGRSKRARRE
;
A
#
# COMPACT_ATOMS: atom_id res chain seq x y z
N MET A 1 -3.62 -25.80 15.73
CA MET A 1 -5.04 -26.20 15.74
C MET A 1 -5.87 -24.94 15.45
N LEU A 2 -6.00 -24.55 14.19
CA LEU A 2 -6.79 -23.41 13.70
C LEU A 2 -7.58 -23.91 12.48
N PHE A 3 -8.79 -23.37 12.21
CA PHE A 3 -9.75 -23.72 11.12
C PHE A 3 -10.77 -24.83 11.37
N TRP A 4 -11.50 -24.78 12.50
CA TRP A 4 -12.52 -25.80 12.78
C TRP A 4 -13.97 -25.44 12.41
N ASP A 5 -14.27 -24.19 12.03
CA ASP A 5 -15.60 -23.85 11.50
C ASP A 5 -15.47 -23.05 10.19
N GLY A 6 -16.10 -23.55 9.13
CA GLY A 6 -16.18 -22.90 7.82
C GLY A 6 -15.05 -23.12 6.81
N ALA A 7 -13.87 -23.61 7.21
CA ALA A 7 -12.71 -23.92 6.34
C ALA A 7 -12.38 -22.82 5.30
N LYS A 8 -12.50 -21.55 5.69
CA LYS A 8 -12.27 -20.38 4.83
C LYS A 8 -11.20 -19.49 5.43
N LEU A 9 -10.30 -19.04 4.57
CA LEU A 9 -9.26 -18.07 4.85
C LEU A 9 -9.19 -17.06 3.71
N ASP A 10 -8.88 -15.82 4.06
CA ASP A 10 -8.41 -14.83 3.11
C ASP A 10 -6.90 -14.99 2.86
N SER A 11 -6.34 -14.10 2.04
CA SER A 11 -4.95 -14.19 1.61
C SER A 11 -3.98 -14.07 2.79
N SER A 12 -4.13 -13.03 3.63
CA SER A 12 -3.26 -12.80 4.79
C SER A 12 -3.48 -13.83 5.90
N GLY A 13 -4.72 -14.27 6.12
CA GLY A 13 -5.04 -15.34 7.07
C GLY A 13 -4.41 -16.68 6.68
N THR A 14 -4.26 -16.97 5.38
CA THR A 14 -3.52 -18.15 4.90
C THR A 14 -2.05 -18.09 5.31
N THR A 15 -1.40 -16.93 5.18
CA THR A 15 0.01 -16.77 5.59
C THR A 15 0.16 -16.90 7.11
N LEU A 16 -0.71 -16.27 7.90
CA LEU A 16 -0.72 -16.39 9.36
C LEU A 16 -0.94 -17.85 9.82
N ALA A 17 -1.81 -18.59 9.13
CA ALA A 17 -2.03 -20.01 9.37
C ALA A 17 -0.74 -20.83 9.18
N VAL A 18 0.02 -20.55 8.12
CA VAL A 18 1.30 -21.21 7.85
C VAL A 18 2.31 -20.90 8.96
N VAL A 19 2.47 -19.63 9.33
CA VAL A 19 3.39 -19.22 10.41
C VAL A 19 3.03 -19.90 11.73
N ALA A 20 1.74 -19.91 12.10
CA ALA A 20 1.26 -20.57 13.31
C ALA A 20 1.45 -22.09 13.27
N ALA A 21 1.27 -22.73 12.11
CA ALA A 21 1.52 -24.16 11.93
C ALA A 21 3.01 -24.50 12.07
N CYS A 22 3.89 -23.70 11.48
CA CYS A 22 5.34 -23.83 11.63
C CYS A 22 5.77 -23.67 13.08
N GLN A 23 5.25 -22.67 13.79
CA GLN A 23 5.50 -22.48 15.22
C GLN A 23 5.06 -23.70 16.04
N ALA A 24 3.87 -24.25 15.78
CA ALA A 24 3.36 -25.44 16.46
C ALA A 24 4.19 -26.70 16.19
N LEU A 25 4.86 -26.77 15.04
CA LEU A 25 5.77 -27.85 14.66
C LEU A 25 7.22 -27.66 15.14
N GLY A 26 7.51 -26.52 15.80
CA GLY A 26 8.85 -26.20 16.32
C GLY A 26 9.78 -25.49 15.34
N TYR A 27 9.28 -25.04 14.19
CA TYR A 27 10.02 -24.21 13.22
C TYR A 27 9.90 -22.74 13.61
N TYR A 28 10.70 -22.33 14.59
CA TYR A 28 10.64 -20.98 15.19
C TYR A 28 11.32 -19.90 14.36
N ASP A 29 12.08 -20.25 13.33
CA ASP A 29 12.73 -19.36 12.36
C ASP A 29 11.77 -18.84 11.29
N VAL A 30 10.58 -19.45 11.17
CA VAL A 30 9.56 -19.07 10.18
C VAL A 30 8.76 -17.86 10.66
N HIS A 31 8.79 -16.77 9.90
CA HIS A 31 8.18 -15.49 10.25
C HIS A 31 7.33 -14.90 9.12
N LEU A 32 6.36 -14.08 9.51
CA LEU A 32 5.52 -13.33 8.58
C LEU A 32 6.30 -12.17 7.96
N ALA A 33 6.33 -12.09 6.63
CA ALA A 33 6.62 -10.86 5.91
C ALA A 33 5.33 -10.25 5.38
N LEU A 34 5.22 -8.93 5.49
CA LEU A 34 4.05 -8.19 5.07
C LEU A 34 4.45 -6.89 4.36
N SER A 35 3.80 -6.66 3.22
CA SER A 35 3.70 -5.37 2.58
C SER A 35 2.37 -4.71 2.94
N GLU A 36 2.04 -3.61 2.27
CA GLU A 36 0.76 -2.92 2.42
C GLU A 36 -0.43 -3.70 1.85
N ASP A 37 -0.19 -4.63 0.92
CA ASP A 37 -1.27 -5.34 0.21
C ASP A 37 -0.97 -6.84 -0.03
N HIS A 38 0.11 -7.38 0.54
CA HIS A 38 0.45 -8.80 0.38
C HIS A 38 1.25 -9.35 1.56
N THR A 39 1.23 -10.67 1.70
CA THR A 39 1.95 -11.37 2.76
C THR A 39 2.59 -12.65 2.25
N TRP A 40 3.75 -12.98 2.80
CA TRP A 40 4.47 -14.22 2.52
C TRP A 40 5.30 -14.61 3.74
N VAL A 41 6.13 -15.64 3.61
CA VAL A 41 6.92 -16.17 4.72
C VAL A 41 8.41 -15.91 4.47
N VAL A 42 9.12 -15.58 5.54
CA VAL A 42 10.60 -15.62 5.59
C VAL A 42 11.06 -16.69 6.58
N PHE A 43 12.20 -17.29 6.29
CA PHE A 43 12.77 -18.37 7.11
C PHE A 43 14.29 -18.48 6.88
N GLY A 44 14.93 -19.44 7.56
CA GLY A 44 16.38 -19.57 7.59
C GLY A 44 16.98 -18.89 8.82
N GLU A 45 18.22 -19.26 9.18
CA GLU A 45 18.86 -18.83 10.44
C GLU A 45 18.96 -17.31 10.59
N ARG A 46 18.95 -16.58 9.46
CA ARG A 46 19.06 -15.11 9.41
C ARG A 46 17.85 -14.47 8.72
N GLY A 47 16.79 -15.23 8.42
CA GLY A 47 15.63 -14.76 7.66
C GLY A 47 15.97 -14.42 6.21
N GLU A 48 16.94 -15.12 5.62
CA GLU A 48 17.46 -14.88 4.28
C GLU A 48 16.62 -15.52 3.16
N GLU A 49 15.81 -16.52 3.50
CA GLU A 49 14.95 -17.20 2.54
C GLU A 49 13.54 -16.64 2.61
N THR A 50 12.87 -16.59 1.46
CA THR A 50 11.49 -16.16 1.34
C THR A 50 10.70 -17.14 0.48
N VAL A 51 9.41 -17.29 0.76
CA VAL A 51 8.52 -18.12 -0.05
C VAL A 51 7.10 -17.60 -0.02
N GLU A 52 6.49 -17.52 -1.20
CA GLU A 52 5.06 -17.27 -1.38
C GLU A 52 4.26 -18.46 -0.85
N VAL A 53 3.28 -18.19 0.03
CA VAL A 53 2.43 -19.25 0.62
C VAL A 53 0.94 -19.02 0.39
N THR A 54 0.59 -17.86 -0.16
CA THR A 54 -0.78 -17.45 -0.42
C THR A 54 -0.92 -16.87 -1.82
N TRP A 55 -2.15 -16.57 -2.22
CA TRP A 55 -2.46 -15.90 -3.49
C TRP A 55 -2.51 -14.38 -3.31
N HIS A 56 -2.38 -13.63 -4.41
CA HIS A 56 -2.62 -12.18 -4.43
C HIS A 56 -3.58 -11.81 -5.56
N GLY A 57 -4.57 -10.95 -5.27
CA GLY A 57 -5.53 -10.47 -6.26
C GLY A 57 -6.49 -11.54 -6.81
N LYS A 58 -7.18 -11.22 -7.90
CA LYS A 58 -8.12 -12.12 -8.59
C LYS A 58 -7.64 -12.40 -10.01
N GLY A 59 -7.49 -13.67 -10.37
CA GLY A 59 -7.09 -14.08 -11.72
C GLY A 59 -5.58 -13.96 -12.01
N ASN A 60 -4.78 -13.66 -11.00
CA ASN A 60 -3.32 -13.72 -11.09
C ASN A 60 -2.83 -15.17 -11.06
N GLU A 61 -1.68 -15.42 -11.69
CA GLU A 61 -1.02 -16.73 -11.60
C GLU A 61 -0.64 -17.05 -10.16
N ASP A 62 -0.82 -18.32 -9.78
CA ASP A 62 -0.44 -18.82 -8.47
C ASP A 62 1.09 -18.88 -8.36
N LYS A 63 1.63 -18.17 -7.38
CA LYS A 63 3.07 -18.10 -7.11
C LYS A 63 3.50 -18.91 -5.91
N ARG A 64 2.62 -19.69 -5.27
CA ARG A 64 2.96 -20.45 -4.06
C ARG A 64 4.15 -21.36 -4.29
N GLY A 65 5.10 -21.34 -3.36
CA GLY A 65 6.38 -22.07 -3.44
C GLY A 65 7.49 -21.32 -4.18
N ILE A 66 7.22 -20.14 -4.76
CA ILE A 66 8.22 -19.32 -5.45
C ILE A 66 8.81 -18.30 -4.47
N PRO A 67 10.15 -18.08 -4.49
CA PRO A 67 10.78 -17.05 -3.66
C PRO A 67 10.51 -15.62 -4.17
N VAL A 68 10.48 -14.67 -3.23
CA VAL A 68 10.41 -13.23 -3.55
C VAL A 68 11.84 -12.70 -3.74
N THR A 69 12.28 -12.63 -4.99
CA THR A 69 13.65 -12.21 -5.35
C THR A 69 13.76 -10.72 -5.67
N GLU A 70 14.99 -10.21 -5.79
CA GLU A 70 15.27 -8.82 -6.21
C GLU A 70 14.65 -8.46 -7.56
N GLU A 71 14.67 -9.39 -8.51
CA GLU A 71 14.06 -9.19 -9.83
C GLU A 71 12.54 -8.97 -9.74
N VAL A 72 11.91 -9.51 -8.70
CA VAL A 72 10.47 -9.40 -8.42
C VAL A 72 10.19 -8.09 -7.68
N TYR A 73 10.88 -7.81 -6.57
CA TYR A 73 10.54 -6.65 -5.75
C TYR A 73 11.00 -5.31 -6.35
N SER A 74 12.09 -5.27 -7.12
CA SER A 74 12.61 -4.02 -7.72
C SER A 74 11.67 -3.35 -8.73
N LYS A 75 10.63 -4.08 -9.18
CA LYS A 75 9.66 -3.63 -10.18
C LYS A 75 8.26 -3.45 -9.62
N SER A 76 8.06 -3.68 -8.32
CA SER A 76 6.72 -3.80 -7.76
C SER A 76 6.61 -3.19 -6.37
N TRP A 77 5.69 -2.23 -6.24
CA TRP A 77 5.25 -1.72 -4.94
C TRP A 77 4.70 -2.83 -4.04
N LEU A 78 4.15 -3.91 -4.61
CA LEU A 78 3.57 -5.03 -3.86
C LEU A 78 4.56 -5.68 -2.88
N TYR A 79 5.86 -5.61 -3.19
CA TYR A 79 6.93 -6.14 -2.35
C TYR A 79 7.79 -5.02 -1.73
N VAL A 80 7.28 -3.79 -1.74
CA VAL A 80 7.83 -2.58 -1.09
C VAL A 80 9.29 -2.35 -1.46
N ASN A 81 9.67 -2.62 -2.72
CA ASN A 81 11.05 -2.52 -3.20
C ASN A 81 12.07 -3.25 -2.30
N GLY A 82 11.69 -4.41 -1.74
CA GLY A 82 12.54 -5.20 -0.87
C GLY A 82 12.63 -4.67 0.57
N ARG A 83 11.74 -3.77 0.96
CA ARG A 83 11.60 -3.23 2.33
C ARG A 83 10.28 -3.65 3.00
N PRO A 84 9.90 -4.94 3.02
CA PRO A 84 8.70 -5.36 3.75
C PRO A 84 8.90 -5.26 5.26
N VAL A 85 7.80 -5.26 5.99
CA VAL A 85 7.80 -5.48 7.44
C VAL A 85 8.06 -6.97 7.69
N ILE A 86 9.23 -7.29 8.24
CA ILE A 86 9.56 -8.64 8.72
C ILE A 86 9.18 -8.73 10.20
N SER A 87 8.18 -9.56 10.50
CA SER A 87 7.59 -9.65 11.83
C SER A 87 8.40 -10.53 12.77
N ASN A 88 8.47 -10.12 14.03
CA ASN A 88 8.72 -11.05 15.14
C ASN A 88 7.38 -11.60 15.67
N ARG A 89 7.41 -12.46 16.70
CA ARG A 89 6.18 -13.04 17.28
C ARG A 89 5.20 -12.00 17.83
N HIS A 90 5.69 -10.90 18.39
CA HIS A 90 4.80 -9.85 18.89
C HIS A 90 4.15 -9.05 17.76
N MET A 91 4.88 -8.85 16.65
CA MET A 91 4.35 -8.21 15.44
C MET A 91 3.37 -9.12 14.70
N GLU A 92 3.54 -10.44 14.74
CA GLU A 92 2.53 -11.39 14.23
C GLU A 92 1.23 -11.30 15.03
N VAL A 93 1.32 -11.15 16.36
CA VAL A 93 0.16 -10.84 17.20
C VAL A 93 -0.44 -9.49 16.81
N ALA A 94 0.38 -8.47 16.57
CA ALA A 94 -0.08 -7.18 16.08
C ALA A 94 -0.83 -7.29 14.74
N THR A 95 -0.36 -8.12 13.80
CA THR A 95 -1.08 -8.39 12.55
C THR A 95 -2.44 -9.03 12.81
N ILE A 96 -2.54 -10.00 13.73
CA ILE A 96 -3.81 -10.63 14.08
C ILE A 96 -4.78 -9.59 14.66
N VAL A 97 -4.30 -8.72 15.54
CA VAL A 97 -5.12 -7.64 16.12
C VAL A 97 -5.53 -6.62 15.05
N SER A 98 -4.61 -6.21 14.17
CA SER A 98 -4.92 -5.29 13.06
C SER A 98 -5.91 -5.88 12.06
N ASN A 99 -5.94 -7.21 11.89
CA ASN A 99 -6.89 -7.90 11.02
C ASN A 99 -8.26 -8.13 11.67
N MET A 100 -8.48 -7.73 12.93
CA MET A 100 -9.82 -7.73 13.52
C MET A 100 -10.73 -6.82 12.70
N ASN A 101 -11.90 -7.34 12.31
CA ASN A 101 -12.85 -6.62 11.47
C ASN A 101 -14.10 -6.29 12.29
N PRO A 102 -14.34 -5.01 12.65
CA PRO A 102 -15.54 -4.61 13.37
C PRO A 102 -16.79 -4.58 12.48
N GLY A 103 -16.67 -4.64 11.14
CA GLY A 103 -17.77 -4.52 10.20
C GLY A 103 -18.83 -5.62 10.35
N ILE A 104 -20.04 -5.23 10.75
CA ILE A 104 -21.22 -6.09 10.78
C ILE A 104 -21.89 -6.09 9.41
N ASN A 105 -21.98 -4.91 8.78
CA ASN A 105 -22.50 -4.70 7.44
C ASN A 105 -21.88 -3.42 6.82
N ALA A 106 -22.31 -3.04 5.61
CA ALA A 106 -21.75 -1.91 4.87
C ALA A 106 -21.86 -0.52 5.54
N THR A 107 -22.63 -0.39 6.62
CA THR A 107 -22.92 0.87 7.31
C THR A 107 -22.86 0.77 8.83
N THR A 108 -22.43 -0.37 9.37
CA THR A 108 -22.47 -0.62 10.81
C THR A 108 -21.28 -1.44 11.24
N ASP A 109 -20.57 -0.90 12.22
CA ASP A 109 -19.43 -1.53 12.89
C ASP A 109 -19.81 -1.90 14.34
N SER A 110 -19.20 -2.96 14.86
CA SER A 110 -19.29 -3.34 16.27
C SER A 110 -18.34 -2.49 17.08
N GLU A 111 -18.90 -1.66 17.96
CA GLU A 111 -18.15 -0.84 18.90
C GLU A 111 -17.28 -1.69 19.83
N GLU A 112 -17.77 -2.85 20.26
CA GLU A 112 -17.05 -3.75 21.17
C GLU A 112 -15.79 -4.34 20.51
N VAL A 113 -15.88 -4.74 19.24
CA VAL A 113 -14.72 -5.25 18.49
C VAL A 113 -13.70 -4.14 18.26
N MET A 114 -14.18 -2.93 17.96
CA MET A 114 -13.33 -1.76 17.74
C MET A 114 -12.60 -1.34 19.03
N LEU A 115 -13.30 -1.30 20.17
CA LEU A 115 -12.73 -1.06 21.50
C LEU A 115 -11.71 -2.13 21.89
N LEU A 116 -12.00 -3.41 21.61
CA LEU A 116 -11.07 -4.50 21.87
C LEU A 116 -9.80 -4.37 21.02
N GLN A 117 -9.95 -4.07 19.72
CA GLN A 117 -8.84 -3.86 18.81
C GLN A 117 -7.97 -2.69 19.29
N GLN A 118 -8.57 -1.55 19.62
CA GLN A 118 -7.89 -0.36 20.14
C GLN A 118 -7.13 -0.65 21.44
N ALA A 119 -7.75 -1.35 22.40
CA ALA A 119 -7.12 -1.70 23.67
C ALA A 119 -5.91 -2.64 23.50
N LEU A 120 -6.02 -3.62 22.59
CA LEU A 120 -4.94 -4.55 22.29
C LEU A 120 -3.78 -3.85 21.56
N LEU A 121 -4.08 -2.98 20.60
CA LEU A 121 -3.06 -2.18 19.91
C LEU A 121 -2.34 -1.23 20.88
N TRP A 122 -3.05 -0.59 21.80
CA TRP A 122 -2.41 0.18 22.87
C TRP A 122 -1.48 -0.66 23.74
N SER A 123 -1.89 -1.88 24.10
CA SER A 123 -1.03 -2.77 24.89
C SER A 123 0.25 -3.14 24.13
N LEU A 124 0.16 -3.38 22.82
CA LEU A 124 1.31 -3.67 21.97
C LEU A 124 2.20 -2.44 21.78
N TYR A 125 1.57 -1.27 21.64
CA TYR A 125 2.24 0.02 21.52
C TYR A 125 3.05 0.34 22.78
N ASP A 126 2.44 0.25 23.96
CA ASP A 126 3.07 0.53 25.26
C ASP A 126 4.25 -0.42 25.54
N ALA A 127 4.15 -1.67 25.07
CA ALA A 127 5.23 -2.65 25.14
C ALA A 127 6.34 -2.44 24.09
N GLY A 128 6.20 -1.44 23.21
CA GLY A 128 7.17 -1.11 22.15
C GLY A 128 7.15 -2.07 20.96
N HIS A 129 6.15 -2.94 20.86
CA HIS A 129 6.07 -3.96 19.81
C HIS A 129 5.63 -3.40 18.45
N LEU A 130 5.01 -2.22 18.42
CA LEU A 130 4.58 -1.58 17.17
C LEU A 130 5.65 -0.69 16.52
N ALA A 131 6.79 -0.46 17.19
CA ALA A 131 7.79 0.52 16.74
C ALA A 131 8.32 0.29 15.31
N LYS A 132 8.28 -0.96 14.82
CA LYS A 132 8.64 -1.38 13.46
C LYS A 132 7.42 -1.86 12.66
N TYR A 133 6.23 -1.38 12.95
CA TYR A 133 5.02 -1.76 12.23
C TYR A 133 4.22 -0.49 11.90
N PRO A 134 4.63 0.27 10.87
CA PRO A 134 3.99 1.54 10.52
C PRO A 134 2.47 1.44 10.38
N MET A 135 1.97 0.47 9.61
CA MET A 135 0.54 0.26 9.38
C MET A 135 -0.27 -0.08 10.64
N ALA A 136 0.32 -0.69 11.67
CA ALA A 136 -0.38 -0.98 12.92
C ALA A 136 -0.43 0.25 13.83
N ILE A 137 0.60 1.12 13.77
CA ILE A 137 0.56 2.43 14.42
C ILE A 137 -0.50 3.29 13.72
N ASP A 138 -0.55 3.25 12.40
CA ASP A 138 -1.54 3.98 11.58
C ASP A 138 -2.98 3.56 11.93
N ASN A 139 -3.24 2.24 11.95
CA ASN A 139 -4.52 1.69 12.40
C ASN A 139 -4.91 2.12 13.83
N LEU A 140 -3.94 2.19 14.75
CA LEU A 140 -4.18 2.74 16.09
C LEU A 140 -4.54 4.24 16.04
N GLY A 141 -3.91 5.00 15.14
CA GLY A 141 -4.25 6.40 14.85
C GLY A 141 -5.72 6.54 14.43
N ASP A 142 -6.17 5.74 13.46
CA ASP A 142 -7.55 5.77 12.96
C ASP A 142 -8.56 5.47 14.07
N LEU A 143 -8.30 4.45 14.90
CA LEU A 143 -9.15 4.09 16.03
C LEU A 143 -9.22 5.22 17.06
N GLU A 144 -8.11 5.88 17.35
CA GLU A 144 -8.05 7.04 18.25
C GLU A 144 -8.70 8.30 17.68
N GLU A 145 -8.68 8.49 16.35
CA GLU A 145 -9.41 9.58 15.71
C GLU A 145 -10.93 9.36 15.83
N MET A 146 -11.38 8.13 15.57
CA MET A 146 -12.80 7.76 15.70
C MET A 146 -13.29 7.83 17.15
N MET A 147 -12.53 7.30 18.09
CA MET A 147 -12.90 7.25 19.51
C MET A 147 -11.68 7.48 20.42
N PRO A 148 -11.40 8.75 20.79
CA PRO A 148 -10.23 9.07 21.61
C PRO A 148 -10.27 8.43 23.00
N SER A 149 -9.19 7.76 23.37
CA SER A 149 -9.04 7.14 24.68
C SER A 149 -8.60 8.17 25.74
N LYS A 150 -9.28 8.19 26.88
CA LYS A 150 -8.95 9.14 27.96
C LYS A 150 -7.54 8.91 28.49
N GLY A 151 -6.69 9.95 28.41
CA GLY A 151 -5.31 9.91 28.91
C GLY A 151 -4.32 9.27 27.94
N ARG A 152 -4.75 8.87 26.74
CA ARG A 152 -3.87 8.44 25.65
C ARG A 152 -3.45 9.62 24.78
N ALA A 153 -2.42 9.39 23.96
CA ALA A 153 -1.96 10.39 23.01
C ALA A 153 -2.96 10.56 21.86
N ALA A 154 -3.00 11.75 21.27
CA ALA A 154 -3.87 12.04 20.13
C ALA A 154 -3.44 11.30 18.86
N ALA A 155 -4.38 10.96 17.98
CA ALA A 155 -4.16 10.25 16.72
C ALA A 155 -3.01 10.81 15.87
N THR A 156 -2.85 12.13 15.82
CA THR A 156 -1.74 12.80 15.10
C THR A 156 -0.36 12.31 15.50
N LYS A 157 -0.15 11.97 16.79
CA LYS A 157 1.11 11.40 17.27
C LYS A 157 1.37 10.01 16.68
N MET A 158 0.32 9.22 16.47
CA MET A 158 0.41 7.88 15.89
C MET A 158 0.76 7.99 14.41
N TYR A 159 0.12 8.87 13.65
CA TYR A 159 0.48 9.14 12.25
C TYR A 159 1.94 9.62 12.11
N GLU A 160 2.38 10.54 12.97
CA GLU A 160 3.79 10.99 13.05
C GLU A 160 4.77 9.84 13.29
N GLU A 161 4.43 8.94 14.21
CA GLU A 161 5.26 7.80 14.55
C GLU A 161 5.25 6.71 13.48
N ALA A 162 4.14 6.51 12.78
CA ALA A 162 4.04 5.61 11.64
C ALA A 162 4.97 6.08 10.50
N ILE A 163 4.94 7.37 10.16
CA ILE A 163 5.85 7.98 9.18
C ILE A 163 7.31 7.85 9.65
N THR A 164 7.56 8.16 10.93
CA THR A 164 8.91 8.04 11.51
C THR A 164 9.42 6.60 11.43
N SER A 165 8.56 5.61 11.68
CA SER A 165 8.88 4.18 11.56
C SER A 165 9.19 3.80 10.10
N ALA A 166 8.36 4.22 9.14
CA ALA A 166 8.55 4.01 7.72
C ALA A 166 9.88 4.59 7.21
N VAL A 167 10.22 5.82 7.60
CA VAL A 167 11.50 6.46 7.27
C VAL A 167 12.67 5.73 7.91
N ARG A 168 12.56 5.39 9.20
CA ARG A 168 13.68 4.86 9.98
C ARG A 168 14.04 3.43 9.65
N TYR A 169 13.06 2.58 9.38
CA TYR A 169 13.27 1.13 9.26
C TYR A 169 13.08 0.62 7.83
N TYR A 170 12.49 1.41 6.92
CA TYR A 170 12.05 0.94 5.61
C TYR A 170 12.38 1.91 4.47
N ASP A 171 13.37 2.80 4.65
CA ASP A 171 13.82 3.78 3.65
C ASP A 171 12.70 4.62 3.01
N ASN A 172 11.63 4.87 3.77
CA ASN A 172 10.46 5.61 3.30
C ASN A 172 9.87 5.01 2.00
N GLN A 173 9.88 3.68 1.87
CA GLN A 173 9.26 2.94 0.75
C GLN A 173 7.81 2.55 1.00
N HIS A 174 7.30 2.77 2.22
CA HIS A 174 5.90 2.58 2.58
C HIS A 174 5.07 3.82 2.28
N GLU A 175 3.87 3.61 1.72
CA GLU A 175 2.89 4.66 1.41
C GLU A 175 2.02 4.96 2.65
N ILE A 176 2.63 5.55 3.68
CA ILE A 176 1.89 6.14 4.81
C ILE A 176 1.49 7.56 4.43
N ASP A 177 0.20 7.88 4.43
CA ASP A 177 -0.30 9.19 3.97
C ASP A 177 0.20 10.32 4.89
N PRO A 178 1.03 11.26 4.39
CA PRO A 178 1.49 12.39 5.18
C PRO A 178 0.49 13.56 5.17
N SER A 179 -0.68 13.44 4.53
CA SER A 179 -1.64 14.53 4.34
C SER A 179 -2.09 15.16 5.66
N GLU A 180 -2.20 14.36 6.72
CA GLU A 180 -2.51 14.79 8.09
C GLU A 180 -1.44 15.72 8.71
N MET A 181 -0.22 15.75 8.15
CA MET A 181 0.90 16.59 8.61
C MET A 181 1.04 17.92 7.85
N MET A 182 0.30 18.12 6.75
CA MET A 182 0.57 19.19 5.79
C MET A 182 -0.06 20.55 6.17
N HIS A 183 0.24 21.09 7.35
CA HIS A 183 -0.16 22.45 7.74
C HIS A 183 0.78 23.57 7.30
N ARG A 184 1.86 23.29 6.56
CA ARG A 184 2.71 24.33 5.94
C ARG A 184 3.17 23.88 4.55
N TRP A 185 2.84 24.62 3.50
CA TRP A 185 3.26 24.32 2.13
C TRP A 185 4.66 24.89 1.84
N PRO A 186 5.70 24.03 1.70
CA PRO A 186 7.01 24.46 1.21
C PRO A 186 7.01 24.70 -0.32
N PRO A 187 8.08 25.29 -0.88
CA PRO A 187 8.26 25.38 -2.33
C PRO A 187 8.22 23.99 -2.99
N VAL A 188 7.37 23.84 -4.01
CA VAL A 188 7.14 22.58 -4.72
C VAL A 188 8.25 22.33 -5.74
N ARG A 189 8.95 21.19 -5.63
CA ARG A 189 9.94 20.72 -6.61
C ARG A 189 9.33 19.63 -7.49
N LEU A 190 9.32 19.84 -8.80
CA LEU A 190 8.75 18.91 -9.77
C LEU A 190 9.84 17.97 -10.31
N PHE A 191 9.66 16.65 -10.11
CA PHE A 191 10.62 15.63 -10.55
C PHE A 191 10.28 15.06 -11.94
N SER A 192 9.01 14.77 -12.21
CA SER A 192 8.64 14.13 -13.47
C SER A 192 8.72 15.10 -14.66
N ALA A 193 9.11 14.59 -15.83
CA ALA A 193 9.14 15.38 -17.06
C ALA A 193 7.74 15.90 -17.43
N LYS A 194 6.70 15.09 -17.18
CA LYS A 194 5.30 15.48 -17.37
C LYS A 194 4.95 16.71 -16.53
N MET A 195 5.20 16.66 -15.21
CA MET A 195 4.89 17.77 -14.31
C MET A 195 5.74 19.01 -14.59
N ARG A 196 7.02 18.85 -14.91
CA ARG A 196 7.87 19.99 -15.33
C ARG A 196 7.30 20.71 -16.56
N GLY A 197 6.78 19.97 -17.54
CA GLY A 197 6.10 20.54 -18.71
C GLY A 197 4.71 21.14 -18.42
N LEU A 198 4.11 20.84 -17.27
CA LEU A 198 2.84 21.42 -16.82
C LEU A 198 3.02 22.72 -16.02
N ARG A 199 4.24 23.06 -15.58
CA ARG A 199 4.51 24.19 -14.67
C ARG A 199 3.80 25.47 -15.11
N ASP A 200 4.00 25.89 -16.36
CA ASP A 200 3.47 27.16 -16.84
C ASP A 200 1.95 27.10 -17.07
N LEU A 201 1.41 25.91 -17.39
CA LEU A 201 -0.02 25.68 -17.53
C LEU A 201 -0.76 25.72 -16.18
N LEU A 202 -0.08 25.31 -15.10
CA LEU A 202 -0.62 25.33 -13.73
C LEU A 202 -0.51 26.72 -13.07
N LEU A 203 0.42 27.56 -13.52
CA LEU A 203 0.61 28.93 -13.02
C LEU A 203 -0.18 29.99 -13.83
N ALA A 204 -0.86 29.59 -14.90
CA ALA A 204 -1.64 30.51 -15.73
C ALA A 204 -2.93 30.96 -15.04
N ASP A 205 -3.33 32.21 -15.25
CA ASP A 205 -4.57 32.80 -14.70
C ASP A 205 -5.84 32.00 -15.08
N LYS A 206 -5.79 31.31 -16.22
CA LYS A 206 -6.86 30.43 -16.71
C LYS A 206 -6.31 29.05 -17.06
N LEU A 207 -6.81 28.04 -16.37
CA LEU A 207 -6.46 26.65 -16.62
C LEU A 207 -6.92 26.18 -18.01
N ASN A 208 -5.98 25.61 -18.78
CA ASN A 208 -6.26 24.97 -20.05
C ASN A 208 -6.33 23.45 -19.85
N SER A 209 -7.53 22.95 -19.55
CA SER A 209 -7.78 21.54 -19.25
C SER A 209 -7.37 20.59 -20.39
N GLN A 210 -7.54 21.00 -21.64
CA GLN A 210 -7.14 20.20 -22.81
C GLN A 210 -5.62 20.06 -22.90
N ALA A 211 -4.86 21.16 -22.74
CA ALA A 211 -3.41 21.13 -22.79
C ALA A 211 -2.81 20.33 -21.61
N ILE A 212 -3.39 20.48 -20.42
CA ILE A 212 -2.99 19.72 -19.22
C ILE A 212 -3.22 18.22 -19.47
N SER A 213 -4.40 17.85 -19.99
CA SER A 213 -4.73 16.46 -20.30
C SER A 213 -3.74 15.87 -21.31
N LEU A 214 -3.43 16.58 -22.40
CA LEU A 214 -2.49 16.11 -23.42
C LEU A 214 -1.08 15.86 -22.84
N GLN A 215 -0.60 16.76 -21.99
CA GLN A 215 0.73 16.64 -21.38
C GLN A 215 0.78 15.51 -20.34
N LEU A 216 -0.29 15.31 -19.55
CA LEU A 216 -0.40 14.20 -18.60
C LEU A 216 -0.47 12.84 -19.30
N THR A 217 -1.22 12.74 -20.40
CA THR A 217 -1.36 11.49 -21.17
C THR A 217 -0.25 11.28 -22.18
N ALA A 218 0.62 12.28 -22.40
CA ALA A 218 1.57 12.34 -23.51
C ALA A 218 0.91 12.09 -24.88
N GLN A 219 -0.37 12.44 -25.01
CA GLN A 219 -1.15 12.24 -26.22
C GLN A 219 -0.67 13.22 -27.31
N SER A 220 -0.36 12.67 -28.48
CA SER A 220 0.25 13.43 -29.58
C SER A 220 -0.77 13.98 -30.61
N GLN A 221 -2.03 13.58 -30.51
CA GLN A 221 -3.08 13.94 -31.46
C GLN A 221 -4.36 14.33 -30.72
N VAL A 222 -5.02 15.37 -31.20
CA VAL A 222 -6.35 15.78 -30.74
C VAL A 222 -7.35 15.44 -31.84
N ILE A 223 -8.55 14.98 -31.46
CA ILE A 223 -9.61 14.69 -32.42
C ILE A 223 -10.00 16.02 -33.08
N MET A 224 -9.66 16.17 -34.36
CA MET A 224 -10.10 17.31 -35.15
C MET A 224 -11.44 16.97 -35.77
N THR A 225 -12.54 17.42 -35.17
CA THR A 225 -13.83 17.45 -35.85
C THR A 225 -13.78 18.53 -36.93
N LYS A 226 -13.54 18.10 -38.16
CA LYS A 226 -13.60 18.98 -39.34
C LYS A 226 -15.04 19.45 -39.51
N LYS A 227 -15.35 20.66 -39.06
CA LYS A 227 -16.64 21.30 -39.35
C LYS A 227 -16.65 21.66 -40.84
N ARG A 228 -17.13 20.75 -41.69
CA ARG A 228 -17.46 21.03 -43.09
C ARG A 228 -18.98 21.07 -43.21
N GLY A 229 -19.48 22.15 -43.80
CA GLY A 229 -20.85 22.21 -44.26
C GLY A 229 -21.15 20.99 -45.14
N ALA A 230 -22.37 20.48 -44.96
CA ALA A 230 -23.09 19.49 -45.77
C ALA A 230 -22.24 18.57 -46.67
N GLY A 231 -22.08 17.32 -46.24
CA GLY A 231 -21.69 16.20 -47.11
C GLY A 231 -20.52 15.39 -46.59
N GLU A 232 -20.84 14.22 -46.06
CA GLU A 232 -19.98 13.03 -45.83
C GLU A 232 -18.89 13.11 -44.75
N VAL A 233 -19.01 12.21 -43.76
CA VAL A 233 -18.10 12.06 -42.62
C VAL A 233 -17.10 10.96 -42.96
N GLU A 234 -15.84 11.33 -43.20
CA GLU A 234 -14.72 10.39 -43.23
C GLU A 234 -13.74 10.77 -42.10
N SER A 235 -13.57 9.86 -41.13
CA SER A 235 -12.70 10.05 -39.97
C SER A 235 -11.25 9.77 -40.37
N GLN A 236 -10.45 10.80 -40.58
CA GLN A 236 -9.01 10.66 -40.83
C GLN A 236 -8.20 10.84 -39.53
N HIS A 237 -7.48 9.79 -39.13
CA HIS A 237 -6.38 9.89 -38.16
C HIS A 237 -5.14 10.47 -38.84
N VAL A 238 -4.71 11.66 -38.41
CA VAL A 238 -3.46 12.27 -38.93
C VAL A 238 -2.30 11.89 -38.00
N GLY A 239 -1.64 10.79 -38.36
CA GLY A 239 -0.37 10.37 -37.75
C GLY A 239 0.81 11.26 -38.16
N ARG A 240 1.76 11.42 -37.23
CA ARG A 240 3.08 12.02 -37.47
C ARG A 240 3.78 11.29 -38.63
N SER A 241 4.22 12.03 -39.65
CA SER A 241 4.94 11.46 -40.78
C SER A 241 6.19 10.71 -40.32
N LYS A 242 6.30 9.44 -40.72
CA LYS A 242 7.49 8.61 -40.50
C LYS A 242 8.67 9.29 -41.20
N ARG A 243 9.70 9.71 -40.46
CA ARG A 243 10.98 10.12 -41.05
C ARG A 243 11.55 8.93 -41.81
N ALA A 244 11.75 9.09 -43.12
CA ALA A 244 12.46 8.11 -43.93
C ALA A 244 13.91 7.98 -43.45
N ARG A 245 14.33 6.73 -43.23
CA ARG A 245 15.72 6.37 -42.92
C ARG A 245 16.55 6.58 -44.19
N ARG A 246 17.57 7.45 -44.13
CA ARG A 246 18.58 7.54 -45.20
C ARG A 246 19.50 6.33 -45.06
N GLU A 247 19.70 5.62 -46.17
CA GLU A 247 20.80 4.66 -46.36
C GLU A 247 22.15 5.38 -46.36
#